data_AF-A0A941MFP0-F1
#
_entry.id   AF-A0A941MFP0-F1
#
_cell.length_a   1.000
_cell.length_b   1.000
_cell.length_c   1.000
_cell.angle_alpha   90.00
_cell.angle_beta   90.00
_cell.angle_gamma   90.00
#
_symmetry.space_group_name_H-M   'P 1'
#
loop_
_entity.id
_entity.type
_entity.pdbx_description
1 polymer ?
#
loop_
_entity_poly.entity_id
_entity_poly.type
_entity_poly.pdbx_seq_one_letter_code
_entity_poly.pdbx_strand_id
1 'polypeptide(L)'
;MKSAVARVFEANSYSKVLGKAVIVRALYEGRDISATWDALMKRVSEDLQDAGAFFDLANILFTLRQPEKAALSQRAAIEISRTFHIQNGDGTGPNVLVFVVAGDFMANTPIEFLLEKSDANILLHFVDCHTADLSEIPEHDVAFIGIGESAENAEVLEHLQHLMHGWSGPVLNNAPQRIMALSRDAVAQTFKDEPSILAPIATRVSRDALCASNVNRHLIEGLSDWPIIIRPVGTHAGGGLEKVSSDAELDNYLRRHSEPEFFVSPFIDYSGPDGKFRKQRVAFIDGKAYACHLAVSDHWMVHYLSAGMAEYEDRRVEEANWMSDFDRKFAARHARAFDALYRKLGLDYFAIDCAELADGRLLLFEADVAMIVHSMDSESVFPYKKLAMVRLFAGFELALRKRINRAERQISHGARAVMVGELN
;
A
#
# COMPACT_ATOMS: atom_id res chain seq x y z
N MET A 1 -24.25 -16.18 16.69
CA MET A 1 -22.92 -15.71 17.12
C MET A 1 -22.22 -16.92 17.76
N LYS A 2 -21.26 -17.53 17.07
CA LYS A 2 -20.44 -18.63 17.61
C LYS A 2 -19.56 -18.09 18.75
N SER A 3 -19.24 -18.94 19.75
CA SER A 3 -18.33 -18.55 20.84
C SER A 3 -16.92 -18.27 20.30
N ALA A 4 -16.12 -17.46 21.01
CA ALA A 4 -14.72 -17.20 20.66
C ALA A 4 -13.91 -18.50 20.42
N VAL A 5 -14.24 -19.57 21.15
CA VAL A 5 -13.66 -20.90 21.00
C VAL A 5 -13.94 -21.48 19.61
N ALA A 6 -15.19 -21.44 19.13
CA ALA A 6 -15.55 -21.97 17.81
C ALA A 6 -14.91 -21.17 16.66
N ARG A 7 -14.67 -19.87 16.84
CA ARG A 7 -13.95 -19.02 15.86
C ARG A 7 -12.48 -19.41 15.72
N VAL A 8 -11.82 -19.70 16.84
CA VAL A 8 -10.42 -20.18 16.86
C VAL A 8 -10.30 -21.55 16.19
N PHE A 9 -11.27 -22.45 16.38
CA PHE A 9 -11.27 -23.77 15.74
C PHE A 9 -11.37 -23.72 14.22
N GLU A 10 -12.16 -22.80 13.66
CA GLU A 10 -12.35 -22.65 12.20
C GLU A 10 -11.19 -21.88 11.54
N ALA A 11 -10.57 -20.91 12.24
CA ALA A 11 -9.34 -20.30 11.75
C ALA A 11 -8.18 -21.33 11.64
N ASN A 12 -8.13 -22.30 12.56
CA ASN A 12 -7.12 -23.36 12.57
C ASN A 12 -7.27 -24.41 11.44
N SER A 13 -8.32 -24.36 10.61
CA SER A 13 -8.45 -25.26 9.45
C SER A 13 -7.65 -24.80 8.22
N TYR A 14 -7.04 -23.61 8.27
CA TYR A 14 -6.24 -23.05 7.18
C TYR A 14 -4.73 -23.17 7.46
N SER A 15 -3.91 -23.12 6.41
CA SER A 15 -2.45 -23.18 6.54
C SER A 15 -1.94 -22.01 7.37
N LYS A 16 -1.46 -22.30 8.59
CA LYS A 16 -0.88 -21.31 9.48
C LYS A 16 0.52 -20.90 9.01
N VAL A 17 0.77 -19.60 8.95
CA VAL A 17 2.03 -19.01 8.46
C VAL A 17 2.58 -17.96 9.42
N LEU A 18 3.87 -17.66 9.30
CA LEU A 18 4.54 -16.58 10.03
C LEU A 18 4.13 -15.21 9.48
N GLY A 19 4.05 -15.09 8.15
CA GLY A 19 3.66 -13.86 7.47
C GLY A 19 4.74 -12.76 7.45
N LYS A 20 4.45 -11.66 6.74
CA LYS A 20 5.42 -10.59 6.44
C LYS A 20 5.94 -9.89 7.70
N ALA A 21 5.07 -9.62 8.68
CA ALA A 21 5.44 -8.91 9.90
C ALA A 21 6.60 -9.58 10.65
N VAL A 22 6.55 -10.90 10.81
CA VAL A 22 7.59 -11.66 11.52
C VAL A 22 8.85 -11.77 10.66
N ILE A 23 8.70 -12.17 9.40
CA ILE A 23 9.83 -12.46 8.50
C ILE A 23 10.62 -11.20 8.16
N VAL A 24 9.93 -10.17 7.68
CA VAL A 24 10.58 -8.93 7.23
C VAL A 24 11.23 -8.24 8.42
N ARG A 25 10.59 -8.23 9.60
CA ARG A 25 11.19 -7.65 10.81
C ARG A 25 12.49 -8.35 11.20
N ALA A 26 12.53 -9.68 11.19
CA ALA A 26 13.73 -10.41 11.58
C ALA A 26 14.91 -10.04 10.66
N LEU A 27 14.68 -10.02 9.35
CA LEU A 27 15.69 -9.62 8.36
C LEU A 27 16.07 -8.15 8.47
N TYR A 28 15.09 -7.25 8.66
CA TYR A 28 15.31 -5.81 8.80
C TYR A 28 16.14 -5.46 10.04
N GLU A 29 15.95 -6.19 11.14
CA GLU A 29 16.73 -6.06 12.39
C GLU A 29 18.09 -6.77 12.33
N GLY A 30 18.44 -7.40 11.21
CA GLY A 30 19.70 -8.13 11.04
C GLY A 30 19.79 -9.42 11.87
N ARG A 31 18.64 -9.99 12.29
CA ARG A 31 18.61 -11.28 13.00
C ARG A 31 18.94 -12.42 12.04
N ASP A 32 19.61 -13.43 12.57
CA ASP A 32 19.86 -14.67 11.83
C ASP A 32 18.55 -15.45 11.62
N ILE A 33 18.19 -15.68 10.36
CA ILE A 33 17.00 -16.44 9.95
C ILE A 33 17.34 -17.84 9.45
N SER A 34 18.60 -18.28 9.52
CA SER A 34 19.04 -19.57 8.97
C SER A 34 18.27 -20.74 9.57
N ALA A 35 18.02 -20.73 10.88
CA ALA A 35 17.21 -21.74 11.54
C ALA A 35 15.75 -21.78 11.04
N THR A 36 15.15 -20.62 10.77
CA THR A 36 13.81 -20.53 10.19
C THR A 36 13.79 -21.05 8.76
N TRP A 37 14.79 -20.66 7.96
CA TRP A 37 14.96 -21.13 6.59
C TRP A 37 15.10 -22.66 6.54
N ASP A 38 16.01 -23.23 7.33
CA ASP A 38 16.27 -24.68 7.37
C ASP A 38 15.02 -25.45 7.81
N ALA A 39 14.27 -24.92 8.78
CA ALA A 39 13.01 -25.54 9.23
C ALA A 39 11.95 -25.52 8.12
N LEU A 40 11.80 -24.42 7.39
CA LEU A 40 10.85 -24.31 6.28
C LEU A 40 11.26 -25.20 5.09
N MET A 41 12.54 -25.22 4.74
CA MET A 41 13.09 -26.09 3.70
C MET A 41 12.91 -27.57 4.04
N LYS A 42 13.10 -27.94 5.32
CA LYS A 42 12.81 -29.30 5.79
C LYS A 42 11.33 -29.65 5.62
N ARG A 43 10.42 -28.76 6.02
CA ARG A 43 8.96 -28.96 5.86
C ARG A 43 8.57 -29.21 4.41
N VAL A 44 8.99 -28.37 3.46
CA VAL A 44 8.68 -28.58 2.04
C VAL A 44 9.35 -29.82 1.44
N SER A 45 10.47 -30.28 2.01
CA SER A 45 11.14 -31.51 1.57
C SER A 45 10.45 -32.77 2.08
N GLU A 46 9.85 -32.71 3.28
CA GLU A 46 9.10 -33.81 3.89
C GLU A 46 7.65 -33.87 3.40
N ASP A 47 7.04 -32.72 3.09
CA ASP A 47 5.68 -32.61 2.59
C ASP A 47 5.57 -31.54 1.48
N LEU A 48 5.42 -32.01 0.23
CA LEU A 48 5.22 -31.16 -0.93
C LEU A 48 3.83 -30.49 -0.96
N GLN A 49 2.93 -30.82 -0.03
CA GLN A 49 1.63 -30.18 0.16
C GLN A 49 1.63 -29.16 1.32
N ASP A 50 2.79 -28.82 1.90
CA ASP A 50 2.88 -27.79 2.93
C ASP A 50 2.84 -26.38 2.31
N ALA A 51 1.63 -25.93 1.96
CA ALA A 51 1.38 -24.61 1.40
C ALA A 51 1.95 -23.48 2.27
N GLY A 52 1.84 -23.63 3.60
CA GLY A 52 2.31 -22.62 4.55
C GLY A 52 3.83 -22.45 4.52
N ALA A 53 4.56 -23.55 4.40
CA ALA A 53 6.02 -23.50 4.28
C ALA A 53 6.47 -22.83 2.96
N PHE A 54 5.85 -23.17 1.83
CA PHE A 54 6.10 -22.51 0.55
C PHE A 54 5.79 -21.00 0.62
N PHE A 55 4.72 -20.61 1.31
CA PHE A 55 4.33 -19.22 1.47
C PHE A 55 5.35 -18.41 2.27
N ASP A 56 5.80 -18.92 3.41
CA ASP A 56 6.81 -18.25 4.23
C ASP A 56 8.20 -18.22 3.55
N LEU A 57 8.58 -19.26 2.80
CA LEU A 57 9.77 -19.23 1.94
C LEU A 57 9.69 -18.14 0.89
N ALA A 58 8.53 -17.95 0.25
CA ALA A 58 8.33 -16.87 -0.70
C ALA A 58 8.55 -15.49 -0.06
N ASN A 59 7.99 -15.26 1.13
CA ASN A 59 8.18 -14.01 1.87
C ASN A 59 9.66 -13.77 2.23
N ILE A 60 10.41 -14.81 2.63
CA ILE A 60 11.87 -14.70 2.84
C ILE A 60 12.57 -14.31 1.54
N LEU A 61 12.27 -15.00 0.44
CA LEU A 61 12.91 -14.78 -0.86
C LEU A 61 12.62 -13.38 -1.43
N PHE A 62 11.40 -12.86 -1.28
CA PHE A 62 11.08 -11.47 -1.64
C PHE A 62 11.91 -10.49 -0.80
N THR A 63 12.03 -10.73 0.51
CA THR A 63 12.84 -9.88 1.40
C THR A 63 14.33 -9.90 1.03
N LEU A 64 14.85 -11.05 0.61
CA LEU A 64 16.22 -11.24 0.14
C LEU A 64 16.45 -10.78 -1.31
N ARG A 65 15.47 -10.11 -1.94
CA ARG A 65 15.53 -9.61 -3.33
C ARG A 65 15.81 -10.73 -4.36
N GLN A 66 15.17 -11.89 -4.18
CA GLN A 66 15.18 -13.00 -5.13
C GLN A 66 13.78 -13.19 -5.75
N PRO A 67 13.26 -12.21 -6.52
CA PRO A 67 11.85 -12.15 -6.91
C PRO A 67 11.41 -13.35 -7.77
N GLU A 68 12.26 -13.85 -8.67
CA GLU A 68 11.93 -15.00 -9.51
C GLU A 68 11.69 -16.27 -8.68
N LYS A 69 12.58 -16.57 -7.72
CA LYS A 69 12.42 -17.71 -6.82
C LYS A 69 11.26 -17.51 -5.86
N ALA A 70 11.05 -16.28 -5.38
CA ALA A 70 9.94 -15.95 -4.52
C ALA A 70 8.60 -16.21 -5.23
N ALA A 71 8.46 -15.77 -6.48
CA ALA A 71 7.27 -16.00 -7.30
C ALA A 71 7.00 -17.49 -7.54
N LEU A 72 8.05 -18.29 -7.79
CA LEU A 72 7.91 -19.75 -7.92
C LEU A 72 7.37 -20.39 -6.64
N SER A 73 7.95 -20.02 -5.49
CA SER A 73 7.52 -20.54 -4.17
C SER A 73 6.10 -20.08 -3.82
N GLN A 74 5.76 -18.83 -4.11
CA GLN A 74 4.43 -18.28 -3.86
C GLN A 74 3.37 -18.97 -4.71
N ARG A 75 3.66 -19.20 -6.00
CA ARG A 75 2.76 -19.93 -6.89
C ARG A 75 2.51 -21.36 -6.40
N ALA A 76 3.56 -22.07 -5.99
CA ALA A 76 3.42 -23.41 -5.43
C ALA A 76 2.52 -23.40 -4.17
N ALA A 77 2.68 -22.40 -3.29
CA ALA A 77 1.81 -22.25 -2.13
C ALA A 77 0.33 -22.06 -2.53
N ILE A 78 0.07 -21.15 -3.47
CA ILE A 78 -1.29 -20.78 -3.90
C ILE A 78 -1.99 -21.93 -4.66
N GLU A 79 -1.23 -22.73 -5.41
CA GLU A 79 -1.73 -23.94 -6.08
C GLU A 79 -2.25 -24.99 -5.08
N ILE A 80 -1.67 -25.05 -3.87
CA ILE A 80 -2.08 -25.98 -2.82
C ILE A 80 -3.21 -25.39 -1.95
N SER A 81 -3.09 -24.13 -1.54
CA SER A 81 -4.09 -23.44 -0.73
C SER A 81 -4.21 -21.97 -1.14
N ARG A 82 -5.44 -21.50 -1.34
CA ARG A 82 -5.74 -20.09 -1.59
C ARG A 82 -5.86 -19.24 -0.31
N THR A 83 -5.95 -19.87 0.86
CA THR A 83 -6.14 -19.17 2.14
C THR A 83 -5.00 -19.49 3.11
N PHE A 84 -4.40 -18.43 3.68
CA PHE A 84 -3.37 -18.52 4.70
C PHE A 84 -3.79 -17.78 5.96
N HIS A 85 -3.53 -18.38 7.12
CA HIS A 85 -3.90 -17.83 8.42
C HIS A 85 -2.68 -17.32 9.19
N ILE A 86 -2.75 -16.06 9.61
CA ILE A 86 -1.81 -15.46 10.54
C ILE A 86 -2.58 -15.16 11.82
N GLN A 87 -2.10 -15.71 12.94
CA GLN A 87 -2.63 -15.43 14.26
C GLN A 87 -1.72 -14.42 14.95
N ASN A 88 -2.23 -13.21 15.20
CA ASN A 88 -1.54 -12.24 16.02
C ASN A 88 -1.98 -12.37 17.49
N GLY A 89 -1.08 -12.04 18.41
CA GLY A 89 -1.35 -12.10 19.85
C GLY A 89 -1.86 -13.47 20.30
N ASP A 90 -2.95 -13.48 21.07
CA ASP A 90 -3.62 -14.72 21.48
C ASP A 90 -4.72 -15.19 20.50
N GLY A 91 -4.99 -14.43 19.44
CA GLY A 91 -6.01 -14.73 18.44
C GLY A 91 -7.46 -14.51 18.91
N THR A 92 -7.67 -13.77 20.00
CA THR A 92 -9.02 -13.47 20.53
C THR A 92 -9.71 -12.29 19.83
N GLY A 93 -8.98 -11.58 18.97
CA GLY A 93 -9.48 -10.48 18.15
C GLY A 93 -10.32 -10.94 16.95
N PRO A 94 -10.71 -10.00 16.07
CA PRO A 94 -11.56 -10.30 14.93
C PRO A 94 -10.85 -11.14 13.87
N ASN A 95 -11.63 -11.93 13.14
CA ASN A 95 -11.19 -12.56 11.90
C ASN A 95 -11.29 -11.55 10.75
N VAL A 96 -10.15 -11.17 10.18
CA VAL A 96 -10.03 -10.21 9.07
C VAL A 96 -9.71 -10.97 7.79
N LEU A 97 -10.68 -11.09 6.89
CA LEU A 97 -10.46 -11.63 5.55
C LEU A 97 -9.79 -10.57 4.68
N VAL A 98 -8.73 -10.92 3.97
CA VAL A 98 -8.00 -9.97 3.13
C VAL A 98 -7.90 -10.53 1.73
N PHE A 99 -8.54 -9.87 0.78
CA PHE A 99 -8.37 -10.19 -0.64
C PHE A 99 -7.02 -9.69 -1.09
N VAL A 100 -6.20 -10.62 -1.60
CA VAL A 100 -4.84 -10.38 -2.07
C VAL A 100 -4.61 -11.05 -3.43
N VAL A 101 -3.62 -10.56 -4.16
CA VAL A 101 -3.10 -11.15 -5.40
C VAL A 101 -1.69 -11.70 -5.20
N ALA A 102 -1.27 -12.61 -6.07
CA ALA A 102 0.13 -13.00 -6.15
C ALA A 102 1.00 -11.81 -6.58
N GLY A 103 2.21 -11.72 -6.06
CA GLY A 103 3.11 -10.60 -6.30
C GLY A 103 4.02 -10.30 -5.10
N ASP A 104 4.83 -9.26 -5.27
CA ASP A 104 5.77 -8.79 -4.25
C ASP A 104 5.08 -8.01 -3.12
N PHE A 105 5.86 -7.31 -2.29
CA PHE A 105 5.32 -6.54 -1.16
C PHE A 105 4.56 -5.27 -1.55
N MET A 106 4.57 -4.87 -2.83
CA MET A 106 3.81 -3.73 -3.35
C MET A 106 2.54 -4.17 -4.08
N ALA A 107 2.38 -5.46 -4.37
CA ALA A 107 1.15 -5.97 -4.98
C ALA A 107 -0.07 -5.89 -4.05
N ASN A 108 0.15 -5.87 -2.74
CA ASN A 108 -0.90 -5.83 -1.73
C ASN A 108 -0.49 -4.95 -0.55
N THR A 109 -1.48 -4.35 0.10
CA THR A 109 -1.35 -3.73 1.42
C THR A 109 -0.81 -4.77 2.41
N PRO A 110 0.40 -4.56 2.98
CA PRO A 110 0.96 -5.46 3.97
C PRO A 110 0.30 -5.23 5.33
N ILE A 111 -0.99 -5.60 5.42
CA ILE A 111 -1.84 -5.46 6.60
C ILE A 111 -1.26 -6.16 7.84
N GLU A 112 -0.39 -7.16 7.64
CA GLU A 112 0.35 -7.81 8.71
C GLU A 112 1.13 -6.80 9.56
N PHE A 113 1.67 -5.73 8.95
CA PHE A 113 2.35 -4.67 9.69
C PHE A 113 1.38 -3.76 10.46
N LEU A 114 0.19 -3.52 9.90
CA LEU A 114 -0.84 -2.66 10.52
C LEU A 114 -1.50 -3.30 11.73
N LEU A 115 -1.51 -4.64 11.80
CA LEU A 115 -2.18 -5.43 12.83
C LEU A 115 -1.20 -6.21 13.73
N GLU A 116 0.12 -6.02 13.56
CA GLU A 116 1.18 -6.81 14.22
C GLU A 116 1.04 -6.90 15.76
N LYS A 117 0.52 -5.85 16.40
CA LYS A 117 0.36 -5.76 17.86
C LYS A 117 -1.07 -5.98 18.35
N SER A 118 -1.97 -6.39 17.45
CA SER A 118 -3.35 -6.75 17.78
C SER A 118 -3.49 -8.25 18.12
N ASP A 119 -4.67 -8.66 18.54
CA ASP A 119 -5.04 -10.08 18.69
C ASP A 119 -5.83 -10.62 17.48
N ALA A 120 -5.80 -9.92 16.34
CA ALA A 120 -6.56 -10.30 15.15
C ALA A 120 -6.07 -11.60 14.50
N ASN A 121 -7.00 -12.32 13.88
CA ASN A 121 -6.69 -13.40 12.95
C ASN A 121 -6.78 -12.86 11.53
N ILE A 122 -5.67 -12.85 10.79
CA ILE A 122 -5.62 -12.40 9.40
C ILE A 122 -5.75 -13.62 8.51
N LEU A 123 -6.73 -13.59 7.61
CA LEU A 123 -7.02 -14.64 6.63
C LEU A 123 -6.71 -14.08 5.25
N LEU A 124 -5.49 -14.30 4.77
CA LEU A 124 -5.07 -13.87 3.44
C LEU A 124 -5.71 -14.82 2.42
N HIS A 125 -6.58 -14.29 1.56
CA HIS A 125 -7.28 -15.06 0.53
C HIS A 125 -6.89 -14.57 -0.86
N PHE A 126 -6.21 -15.45 -1.60
CA PHE A 126 -5.70 -15.17 -2.93
C PHE A 126 -6.81 -15.25 -3.98
N VAL A 127 -6.96 -14.16 -4.73
CA VAL A 127 -7.87 -14.04 -5.87
C VAL A 127 -7.09 -13.71 -7.14
N ASP A 128 -7.66 -14.09 -8.27
CA ASP A 128 -7.12 -13.87 -9.62
C ASP A 128 -8.29 -13.60 -10.60
N CYS A 129 -7.97 -13.30 -11.86
CA CYS A 129 -8.98 -13.08 -12.91
C CYS A 129 -9.77 -14.33 -13.27
N HIS A 130 -9.41 -15.50 -12.73
CA HIS A 130 -10.08 -16.78 -12.95
C HIS A 130 -10.91 -17.24 -11.74
N THR A 131 -10.99 -16.45 -10.68
CA THR A 131 -11.74 -16.79 -9.46
C THR A 131 -13.23 -16.78 -9.76
N ALA A 132 -13.86 -17.96 -9.79
CA ALA A 132 -15.23 -18.11 -10.29
C ALA A 132 -16.29 -17.42 -9.42
N ASP A 133 -16.19 -17.60 -8.10
CA ASP A 133 -17.08 -16.99 -7.11
C ASP A 133 -16.37 -16.87 -5.75
N LEU A 134 -17.08 -16.31 -4.76
CA LEU A 134 -16.61 -16.16 -3.38
C LEU A 134 -17.45 -16.96 -2.40
N SER A 135 -17.92 -18.15 -2.82
CA SER A 135 -18.73 -19.03 -1.98
C SER A 135 -17.90 -19.77 -0.93
N GLU A 136 -16.64 -20.10 -1.23
CA GLU A 136 -15.72 -20.84 -0.34
C GLU A 136 -14.77 -19.92 0.43
N ILE A 137 -15.29 -18.81 0.93
CA ILE A 137 -14.54 -17.88 1.78
C ILE A 137 -14.56 -18.31 3.25
N PRO A 138 -13.47 -18.09 4.01
CA PRO A 138 -13.45 -18.32 5.45
C PRO A 138 -14.49 -17.49 6.22
N GLU A 139 -15.00 -18.02 7.34
CA GLU A 139 -15.82 -17.22 8.27
C GLU A 139 -14.98 -16.06 8.84
N HIS A 140 -15.48 -14.84 8.67
CA HIS A 140 -14.78 -13.62 9.06
C HIS A 140 -15.74 -12.58 9.62
N ASP A 141 -15.21 -11.66 10.43
CA ASP A 141 -15.98 -10.54 10.98
C ASP A 141 -15.99 -9.34 10.04
N VAL A 142 -14.92 -9.16 9.25
CA VAL A 142 -14.75 -8.06 8.28
C VAL A 142 -13.80 -8.47 7.17
N ALA A 143 -14.07 -8.02 5.94
CA ALA A 143 -13.16 -8.17 4.82
C ALA A 143 -12.41 -6.86 4.50
N PHE A 144 -11.28 -6.98 3.82
CA PHE A 144 -10.47 -5.86 3.34
C PHE A 144 -9.95 -6.16 1.94
N ILE A 145 -10.16 -5.22 1.02
CA ILE A 145 -9.54 -5.30 -0.31
C ILE A 145 -8.13 -4.72 -0.19
N GLY A 146 -7.15 -5.61 -0.10
CA GLY A 146 -5.74 -5.26 0.08
C GLY A 146 -4.98 -5.04 -1.22
N ILE A 147 -5.57 -5.37 -2.38
CA ILE A 147 -4.91 -5.35 -3.69
C ILE A 147 -4.51 -3.92 -4.08
N GLY A 148 -3.23 -3.71 -4.45
CA GLY A 148 -2.69 -2.43 -4.90
C GLY A 148 -3.03 -2.09 -6.35
N GLU A 149 -2.90 -0.82 -6.72
CA GLU A 149 -3.05 -0.37 -8.11
C GLU A 149 -1.80 -0.76 -8.92
N SER A 150 -2.02 -1.50 -10.02
CA SER A 150 -0.99 -1.73 -11.04
C SER A 150 -1.63 -2.21 -12.35
N ALA A 151 -0.85 -2.20 -13.43
CA ALA A 151 -1.30 -2.77 -14.70
C ALA A 151 -1.57 -4.28 -14.59
N GLU A 152 -0.77 -5.00 -13.81
CA GLU A 152 -0.89 -6.44 -13.55
C GLU A 152 -2.16 -6.77 -12.74
N ASN A 153 -2.58 -5.87 -11.86
CA ASN A 153 -3.73 -6.08 -10.97
C ASN A 153 -5.05 -5.57 -11.56
N ALA A 154 -5.03 -4.83 -12.66
CA ALA A 154 -6.20 -4.16 -13.23
C ALA A 154 -7.35 -5.13 -13.55
N GLU A 155 -7.05 -6.25 -14.21
CA GLU A 155 -8.05 -7.27 -14.55
C GLU A 155 -8.64 -7.94 -13.30
N VAL A 156 -7.80 -8.18 -12.28
CA VAL A 156 -8.26 -8.79 -11.02
C VAL A 156 -9.16 -7.82 -10.23
N LEU A 157 -8.82 -6.53 -10.19
CA LEU A 157 -9.63 -5.51 -9.53
C LEU A 157 -10.99 -5.32 -10.23
N GLU A 158 -11.01 -5.32 -11.56
CA GLU A 158 -12.25 -5.29 -12.35
C GLU A 158 -13.11 -6.53 -12.08
N HIS A 159 -12.50 -7.71 -12.10
CA HIS A 159 -13.21 -8.95 -11.81
C HIS A 159 -13.74 -9.01 -10.37
N LEU A 160 -12.94 -8.59 -9.39
CA LEU A 160 -13.35 -8.51 -7.98
C LEU A 160 -14.52 -7.55 -7.78
N GLN A 161 -14.59 -6.45 -8.54
CA GLN A 161 -15.75 -5.54 -8.51
C GLN A 161 -17.06 -6.27 -8.84
N HIS A 162 -17.03 -7.20 -9.79
CA HIS A 162 -18.19 -8.02 -10.15
C HIS A 162 -18.52 -9.03 -9.05
N LEU A 163 -17.51 -9.74 -8.52
CA LEU A 163 -17.69 -10.71 -7.44
C LEU A 163 -18.25 -10.08 -6.16
N MET A 164 -17.92 -8.82 -5.89
CA MET A 164 -18.40 -8.07 -4.73
C MET A 164 -19.86 -7.60 -4.81
N HIS A 165 -20.52 -7.68 -5.98
CA HIS A 165 -21.87 -7.13 -6.18
C HIS A 165 -22.95 -7.74 -5.25
N GLY A 166 -22.73 -8.96 -4.75
CA GLY A 166 -23.64 -9.65 -3.81
C GLY A 166 -23.14 -9.71 -2.37
N TRP A 167 -22.01 -9.05 -2.04
CA TRP A 167 -21.39 -9.17 -0.73
C TRP A 167 -22.19 -8.43 0.35
N SER A 168 -22.57 -9.15 1.41
CA SER A 168 -23.40 -8.61 2.50
C SER A 168 -22.64 -8.29 3.79
N GLY A 169 -21.40 -8.78 3.92
CA GLY A 169 -20.54 -8.52 5.07
C GLY A 169 -19.91 -7.12 5.05
N PRO A 170 -19.38 -6.64 6.18
CA PRO A 170 -18.63 -5.39 6.20
C PRO A 170 -17.31 -5.56 5.45
N VAL A 171 -16.96 -4.57 4.62
CA VAL A 171 -15.73 -4.57 3.82
C VAL A 171 -15.07 -3.20 3.92
N LEU A 172 -13.76 -3.17 4.17
CA LEU A 172 -12.92 -1.97 4.04
C LEU A 172 -12.36 -1.90 2.61
N ASN A 173 -12.27 -0.67 2.09
CA ASN A 173 -11.90 -0.39 0.71
C ASN A 173 -12.78 -1.14 -0.29
N ASN A 174 -14.09 -1.21 -0.03
CA ASN A 174 -15.07 -1.84 -0.92
C ASN A 174 -15.35 -1.01 -2.18
N ALA A 175 -14.31 -0.69 -2.94
CA ALA A 175 -14.38 0.06 -4.17
C ALA A 175 -13.18 -0.25 -5.07
N PRO A 176 -13.08 -1.46 -5.66
CA PRO A 176 -12.00 -1.82 -6.58
C PRO A 176 -11.79 -0.79 -7.71
N GLN A 177 -12.86 -0.22 -8.26
CA GLN A 177 -12.79 0.84 -9.27
C GLN A 177 -12.08 2.11 -8.77
N ARG A 178 -12.20 2.45 -7.47
CA ARG A 178 -11.48 3.58 -6.87
C ARG A 178 -10.01 3.26 -6.62
N ILE A 179 -9.68 1.98 -6.35
CA ILE A 179 -8.30 1.52 -6.26
C ILE A 179 -7.63 1.60 -7.63
N MET A 180 -8.29 1.14 -8.70
CA MET A 180 -7.79 1.27 -10.08
C MET A 180 -7.55 2.73 -10.49
N ALA A 181 -8.35 3.66 -9.98
CA ALA A 181 -8.20 5.09 -10.21
C ALA A 181 -7.05 5.76 -9.42
N LEU A 182 -6.22 4.98 -8.71
CA LEU A 182 -5.01 5.46 -8.04
C LEU A 182 -3.79 5.53 -8.96
N SER A 183 -3.95 5.18 -10.25
CA SER A 183 -2.89 5.36 -11.24
C SER A 183 -2.42 6.81 -11.30
N ARG A 184 -1.14 7.02 -11.65
CA ARG A 184 -0.52 8.37 -11.62
C ARG A 184 -1.28 9.40 -12.46
N ASP A 185 -1.73 9.00 -13.64
CA ASP A 185 -2.51 9.83 -14.55
C ASP A 185 -3.92 10.08 -14.03
N ALA A 186 -4.61 9.07 -13.49
CA ALA A 186 -5.95 9.21 -12.92
C ALA A 186 -5.96 10.10 -11.67
N VAL A 187 -4.97 9.95 -10.79
CA VAL A 187 -4.77 10.81 -9.61
C VAL A 187 -4.53 12.25 -10.05
N ALA A 188 -3.60 12.49 -10.99
CA ALA A 188 -3.34 13.82 -11.49
C ALA A 188 -4.61 14.47 -12.08
N GLN A 189 -5.36 13.72 -12.88
CA GLN A 189 -6.61 14.19 -13.47
C GLN A 189 -7.69 14.46 -12.41
N THR A 190 -7.77 13.65 -11.36
CA THR A 190 -8.72 13.82 -10.24
C THR A 190 -8.50 15.12 -9.48
N PHE A 191 -7.25 15.56 -9.36
CA PHE A 191 -6.85 16.76 -8.60
C PHE A 191 -6.51 17.97 -9.47
N LYS A 192 -6.66 17.90 -10.81
CA LYS A 192 -6.35 19.00 -11.74
C LYS A 192 -6.92 20.35 -11.33
N ASP A 193 -8.17 20.37 -10.86
CA ASP A 193 -8.90 21.59 -10.48
C ASP A 193 -8.96 21.79 -8.95
N GLU A 194 -8.17 21.07 -8.15
CA GLU A 194 -8.16 21.19 -6.68
C GLU A 194 -7.16 22.28 -6.23
N PRO A 195 -7.60 23.44 -5.69
CA PRO A 195 -6.69 24.56 -5.42
C PRO A 195 -5.66 24.27 -4.32
N SER A 196 -5.95 23.32 -3.44
CA SER A 196 -5.09 22.97 -2.29
C SER A 196 -4.03 21.91 -2.60
N ILE A 197 -4.10 21.27 -3.78
CA ILE A 197 -3.22 20.17 -4.19
C ILE A 197 -2.65 20.48 -5.57
N LEU A 198 -1.35 20.28 -5.73
CA LEU A 198 -0.74 20.16 -7.04
C LEU A 198 -0.40 18.70 -7.29
N ALA A 199 -1.11 18.06 -8.21
CA ALA A 199 -0.74 16.74 -8.74
C ALA A 199 -0.29 16.95 -10.19
N PRO A 200 1.03 16.91 -10.48
CA PRO A 200 1.55 17.14 -11.82
C PRO A 200 0.94 16.16 -12.82
N ILE A 201 0.49 16.68 -13.96
CA ILE A 201 -0.08 15.82 -15.01
C ILE A 201 0.99 14.86 -15.50
N ALA A 202 0.67 13.57 -15.44
CA ALA A 202 1.51 12.48 -15.90
C ALA A 202 0.94 11.94 -17.20
N THR A 203 1.58 12.27 -18.31
CA THR A 203 1.15 11.86 -19.65
C THR A 203 1.83 10.56 -20.02
N ARG A 204 1.06 9.54 -20.44
CA ARG A 204 1.62 8.33 -21.05
C ARG A 204 1.97 8.59 -22.51
N VAL A 205 3.22 8.33 -22.87
CA VAL A 205 3.78 8.63 -24.21
C VAL A 205 4.53 7.42 -24.72
N SER A 206 4.31 7.06 -25.99
CA SER A 206 5.08 5.99 -26.63
C SER A 206 6.53 6.41 -26.87
N ARG A 207 7.44 5.44 -26.85
CA ARG A 207 8.85 5.66 -27.20
C ARG A 207 9.00 6.29 -28.58
N ASP A 208 8.24 5.82 -29.56
CA ASP A 208 8.27 6.34 -30.93
C ASP A 208 7.88 7.82 -30.99
N ALA A 209 6.89 8.25 -30.20
CA ALA A 209 6.51 9.65 -30.11
C ALA A 209 7.60 10.50 -29.45
N LEU A 210 8.33 9.97 -28.46
CA LEU A 210 9.47 10.66 -27.83
C LEU A 210 10.70 10.73 -28.75
N CYS A 211 10.91 9.73 -29.62
CA CYS A 211 12.00 9.71 -30.59
C CYS A 211 11.71 10.50 -31.88
N ALA A 212 10.44 10.81 -32.17
CA ALA A 212 10.05 11.48 -33.40
C ALA A 212 10.48 12.95 -33.38
N SER A 213 11.52 13.28 -34.14
CA SER A 213 12.04 14.65 -34.30
C SER A 213 11.04 15.62 -34.96
N ASN A 214 10.01 15.09 -35.63
CA ASN A 214 9.00 15.83 -36.37
C ASN A 214 7.64 15.95 -35.65
N VAL A 215 7.42 15.21 -34.56
CA VAL A 215 6.25 15.48 -33.70
C VAL A 215 6.61 16.70 -32.89
N ASN A 216 5.76 17.73 -32.94
CA ASN A 216 5.96 18.94 -32.17
C ASN A 216 5.80 18.59 -30.68
N ARG A 217 6.87 18.09 -30.05
CA ARG A 217 6.91 17.61 -28.65
C ARG A 217 6.32 18.59 -27.64
N HIS A 218 6.29 19.87 -28.00
CA HIS A 218 5.60 20.95 -27.29
C HIS A 218 4.07 20.76 -27.20
N LEU A 219 3.49 19.84 -27.97
CA LEU A 219 2.08 19.43 -27.91
C LEU A 219 1.81 18.36 -26.87
N ILE A 220 2.85 17.70 -26.34
CA ILE A 220 2.70 16.74 -25.26
C ILE A 220 2.72 17.52 -23.95
N GLU A 221 1.63 17.42 -23.18
CA GLU A 221 1.48 18.10 -21.90
C GLU A 221 2.63 17.70 -20.95
N GLY A 222 3.39 18.70 -20.48
CA GLY A 222 4.57 18.51 -19.64
C GLY A 222 5.91 18.50 -20.39
N LEU A 223 5.94 18.38 -21.72
CA LEU A 223 7.16 18.45 -22.55
C LEU A 223 7.38 19.81 -23.22
N SER A 224 6.50 20.78 -22.96
CA SER A 224 6.67 22.15 -23.45
C SER A 224 7.83 22.88 -22.76
N ASP A 225 8.12 22.53 -21.51
CA ASP A 225 9.05 23.22 -20.63
C ASP A 225 9.98 22.24 -19.90
N TRP A 226 11.25 22.63 -19.76
CA TRP A 226 12.27 21.87 -19.02
C TRP A 226 12.45 22.42 -17.59
N PRO A 227 12.81 21.58 -16.61
CA PRO A 227 13.00 20.14 -16.72
C PRO A 227 11.69 19.34 -16.59
N ILE A 228 11.72 18.10 -17.09
CA ILE A 228 10.65 17.10 -16.93
C ILE A 228 11.14 15.96 -16.05
N ILE A 229 10.21 15.13 -15.62
CA ILE A 229 10.44 13.81 -15.06
C ILE A 229 9.93 12.78 -16.07
N ILE A 230 10.75 11.77 -16.37
CA ILE A 230 10.42 10.64 -17.26
C ILE A 230 10.63 9.30 -16.55
N ARG A 231 9.77 8.32 -16.82
CA ARG A 231 9.84 6.99 -16.22
C ARG A 231 9.23 5.91 -17.12
N PRO A 232 9.77 4.69 -17.20
CA PRO A 232 9.08 3.60 -17.90
C PRO A 232 7.78 3.23 -17.19
N VAL A 233 6.74 2.90 -17.97
CA VAL A 233 5.48 2.34 -17.44
C VAL A 233 5.74 0.99 -16.77
N GLY A 234 5.02 0.68 -15.69
CA GLY A 234 5.13 -0.61 -14.96
C GLY A 234 6.29 -0.71 -13.96
N THR A 235 7.11 0.34 -13.82
CA THR A 235 8.13 0.37 -12.76
C THR A 235 7.52 0.79 -11.42
N HIS A 236 8.22 0.59 -10.30
CA HIS A 236 7.89 1.16 -8.98
C HIS A 236 9.18 1.67 -8.30
N ALA A 237 9.04 2.40 -7.18
CA ALA A 237 10.15 2.85 -6.35
C ALA A 237 11.29 3.60 -7.09
N GLY A 238 10.96 4.38 -8.12
CA GLY A 238 11.93 5.18 -8.88
C GLY A 238 12.75 4.41 -9.94
N GLY A 239 12.42 3.15 -10.24
CA GLY A 239 13.09 2.39 -11.30
C GLY A 239 13.01 3.11 -12.66
N GLY A 240 14.16 3.47 -13.24
CA GLY A 240 14.25 4.22 -14.49
C GLY A 240 13.70 5.65 -14.43
N LEU A 241 13.40 6.19 -13.24
CA LEU A 241 12.91 7.55 -13.08
C LEU A 241 14.07 8.54 -13.22
N GLU A 242 13.98 9.48 -14.15
CA GLU A 242 15.01 10.50 -14.35
C GLU A 242 14.43 11.90 -14.53
N LYS A 243 15.19 12.90 -14.05
CA LYS A 243 14.94 14.31 -14.37
C LYS A 243 15.74 14.64 -15.62
N VAL A 244 15.05 15.06 -16.66
CA VAL A 244 15.63 15.42 -17.95
C VAL A 244 15.45 16.92 -18.16
N SER A 245 16.53 17.61 -18.54
CA SER A 245 16.59 19.08 -18.60
C SER A 245 16.82 19.62 -20.01
N SER A 246 16.98 18.74 -21.00
CA SER A 246 17.19 19.11 -22.40
C SER A 246 16.89 17.95 -23.33
N ASP A 247 16.76 18.26 -24.62
CA ASP A 247 16.61 17.26 -25.68
C ASP A 247 17.78 16.26 -25.70
N ALA A 248 19.01 16.75 -25.50
CA ALA A 248 20.20 15.91 -25.50
C ALA A 248 20.20 14.90 -24.34
N GLU A 249 19.68 15.31 -23.18
CA GLU A 249 19.47 14.41 -22.04
C GLU A 249 18.34 13.41 -22.32
N LEU A 250 17.25 13.82 -22.97
CA LEU A 250 16.15 12.93 -23.38
C LEU A 250 16.64 11.85 -24.35
N ASP A 251 17.39 12.24 -25.38
CA ASP A 251 17.99 11.31 -26.33
C ASP A 251 18.92 10.32 -25.64
N ASN A 252 19.70 10.78 -24.65
CA ASN A 252 20.58 9.91 -23.89
C ASN A 252 19.80 8.92 -23.01
N TYR A 253 18.72 9.38 -22.39
CA TYR A 253 17.80 8.53 -21.63
C TYR A 253 17.18 7.43 -22.53
N LEU A 254 16.62 7.80 -23.69
CA LEU A 254 15.98 6.86 -24.61
C LEU A 254 16.94 5.88 -25.29
N ARG A 255 18.25 6.14 -25.27
CA ARG A 255 19.28 5.15 -25.69
C ARG A 255 19.53 4.07 -24.65
N ARG A 256 19.30 4.36 -23.37
CA ARG A 256 19.48 3.42 -22.26
C ARG A 256 18.21 2.64 -21.93
N HIS A 257 17.06 3.14 -22.37
CA HIS A 257 15.73 2.60 -22.09
C HIS A 257 15.02 2.17 -23.39
N SER A 258 14.66 0.89 -23.47
CA SER A 258 14.02 0.26 -24.64
C SER A 258 12.53 -0.03 -24.44
N GLU A 259 11.97 0.37 -23.30
CA GLU A 259 10.57 0.18 -22.94
C GLU A 259 9.65 0.91 -23.94
N PRO A 260 8.47 0.34 -24.25
CA PRO A 260 7.62 0.86 -25.32
C PRO A 260 6.91 2.17 -24.95
N GLU A 261 6.71 2.44 -23.66
CA GLU A 261 5.95 3.58 -23.17
C GLU A 261 6.54 4.15 -21.88
N PHE A 262 6.38 5.46 -21.73
CA PHE A 262 6.89 6.23 -20.60
C PHE A 262 5.80 7.13 -20.04
N PHE A 263 5.83 7.37 -18.73
CA PHE A 263 5.17 8.51 -18.13
C PHE A 263 6.10 9.72 -18.19
N VAL A 264 5.54 10.87 -18.58
CA VAL A 264 6.23 12.15 -18.63
C VAL A 264 5.41 13.21 -17.87
N SER A 265 6.08 14.01 -17.05
CA SER A 265 5.44 15.03 -16.21
C SER A 265 6.39 16.22 -16.00
N PRO A 266 5.90 17.46 -15.82
CA PRO A 266 6.79 18.56 -15.46
C PRO A 266 7.50 18.29 -14.12
N PHE A 267 8.77 18.66 -14.03
CA PHE A 267 9.47 18.67 -12.75
C PHE A 267 9.01 19.89 -11.94
N ILE A 268 8.47 19.63 -10.75
CA ILE A 268 8.14 20.69 -9.79
C ILE A 268 9.27 20.75 -8.76
N ASP A 269 9.95 21.89 -8.69
CA ASP A 269 10.92 22.13 -7.62
C ASP A 269 10.17 22.37 -6.30
N TYR A 270 10.38 21.46 -5.35
CA TYR A 270 9.81 21.50 -4.01
C TYR A 270 10.90 21.60 -2.93
N SER A 271 12.09 22.05 -3.31
CA SER A 271 13.15 22.32 -2.35
C SER A 271 12.72 23.39 -1.35
N GLY A 272 13.13 23.19 -0.09
CA GLY A 272 12.95 24.17 0.96
C GLY A 272 13.95 25.32 0.81
N PRO A 273 13.84 26.37 1.66
CA PRO A 273 14.77 27.51 1.64
C PRO A 273 16.25 27.15 1.85
N ASP A 274 16.53 25.97 2.39
CA ASP A 274 17.87 25.42 2.59
C ASP A 274 18.38 24.58 1.40
N GLY A 275 17.61 24.52 0.30
CA GLY A 275 17.93 23.75 -0.90
C GLY A 275 17.68 22.23 -0.78
N LYS A 276 17.19 21.74 0.36
CA LYS A 276 16.89 20.31 0.55
C LYS A 276 15.45 19.98 0.20
N PHE A 277 15.20 18.73 -0.16
CA PHE A 277 13.88 18.20 -0.52
C PHE A 277 13.26 17.44 0.64
N ARG A 278 11.95 17.61 0.85
CA ARG A 278 11.20 16.98 1.94
C ARG A 278 10.02 16.18 1.40
N LYS A 279 10.06 14.86 1.60
CA LYS A 279 8.96 13.95 1.24
C LYS A 279 8.29 13.43 2.50
N GLN A 280 7.00 13.67 2.64
CA GLN A 280 6.18 13.08 3.70
C GLN A 280 5.42 11.87 3.14
N ARG A 281 5.36 10.79 3.93
CA ARG A 281 4.34 9.75 3.76
C ARG A 281 3.26 9.91 4.82
N VAL A 282 2.01 9.94 4.37
CA VAL A 282 0.84 10.13 5.24
C VAL A 282 -0.20 9.05 4.90
N ALA A 283 -0.64 8.30 5.91
CA ALA A 283 -1.74 7.35 5.76
C ALA A 283 -3.07 8.00 6.14
N PHE A 284 -4.14 7.62 5.47
CA PHE A 284 -5.50 8.04 5.73
C PHE A 284 -6.31 6.83 6.16
N ILE A 285 -7.02 6.95 7.27
CA ILE A 285 -7.88 5.90 7.83
C ILE A 285 -9.19 6.55 8.23
N ASP A 286 -10.29 6.19 7.58
CA ASP A 286 -11.60 6.84 7.77
C ASP A 286 -11.53 8.37 7.65
N GLY A 287 -10.74 8.85 6.69
CA GLY A 287 -10.55 10.29 6.44
C GLY A 287 -9.63 11.01 7.43
N LYS A 288 -9.17 10.34 8.50
CA LYS A 288 -8.16 10.90 9.39
C LYS A 288 -6.75 10.59 8.86
N ALA A 289 -5.94 11.63 8.73
CA ALA A 289 -4.53 11.53 8.35
C ALA A 289 -3.64 11.11 9.55
N TYR A 290 -2.60 10.34 9.27
CA TYR A 290 -1.59 9.87 10.22
C TYR A 290 -0.20 9.98 9.61
N ALA A 291 0.76 10.50 10.37
CA ALA A 291 2.17 10.55 9.98
C ALA A 291 2.76 9.13 9.85
N CYS A 292 3.36 8.82 8.69
CA CYS A 292 4.17 7.62 8.52
C CYS A 292 5.66 7.94 8.68
N HIS A 293 6.18 8.87 7.87
CA HIS A 293 7.56 9.35 7.96
C HIS A 293 7.76 10.66 7.20
N LEU A 294 8.84 11.38 7.54
CA LEU A 294 9.39 12.50 6.78
C LEU A 294 10.82 12.13 6.36
N ALA A 295 11.10 12.14 5.07
CA ALA A 295 12.46 12.03 4.54
C ALA A 295 12.97 13.40 4.07
N VAL A 296 14.19 13.74 4.45
CA VAL A 296 14.90 14.95 4.01
C VAL A 296 16.11 14.53 3.17
N SER A 297 16.35 15.19 2.04
CA SER A 297 17.42 14.80 1.11
C SER A 297 18.02 15.99 0.38
N ASP A 298 19.29 15.90 -0.01
CA ASP A 298 19.91 16.87 -0.93
C ASP A 298 19.53 16.58 -2.40
N HIS A 299 18.91 15.42 -2.65
CA HIS A 299 18.45 15.01 -3.97
C HIS A 299 16.92 14.97 -4.06
N TRP A 300 16.37 15.42 -5.18
CA TRP A 300 14.94 15.57 -5.42
C TRP A 300 14.16 14.25 -5.46
N MET A 301 14.80 13.13 -5.83
CA MET A 301 14.17 11.81 -5.81
C MET A 301 14.34 11.21 -4.42
N VAL A 302 13.39 11.49 -3.54
CA VAL A 302 13.48 11.15 -2.12
C VAL A 302 12.85 9.78 -1.84
N HIS A 303 13.66 8.81 -1.43
CA HIS A 303 13.20 7.58 -0.80
C HIS A 303 13.76 7.49 0.61
N TYR A 304 12.94 7.11 1.59
CA TYR A 304 13.33 7.15 3.00
C TYR A 304 14.63 6.38 3.28
N LEU A 305 14.79 5.19 2.69
CA LEU A 305 15.97 4.34 2.87
C LEU A 305 17.25 4.90 2.22
N SER A 306 17.14 5.73 1.18
CA SER A 306 18.30 6.34 0.51
C SER A 306 18.53 7.80 0.90
N ALA A 307 17.61 8.40 1.66
CA ALA A 307 17.67 9.80 2.09
C ALA A 307 18.63 10.04 3.27
N GLY A 308 19.43 9.06 3.68
CA GLY A 308 20.45 9.26 4.72
C GLY A 308 19.89 9.59 6.12
N MET A 309 18.66 9.16 6.42
CA MET A 309 17.99 9.53 7.68
C MET A 309 18.71 8.98 8.92
N ALA A 310 19.39 7.83 8.82
CA ALA A 310 20.14 7.24 9.93
C ALA A 310 21.50 7.93 10.17
N GLU A 311 22.02 8.62 9.17
CA GLU A 311 23.34 9.24 9.15
C GLU A 311 23.29 10.68 9.66
N TYR A 312 22.26 11.43 9.30
CA TYR A 312 22.17 12.88 9.56
C TYR A 312 21.23 13.21 10.74
N GLU A 313 21.80 13.73 11.83
CA GLU A 313 21.05 14.08 13.04
C GLU A 313 20.03 15.20 12.81
N ASP A 314 20.37 16.22 12.04
CA ASP A 314 19.47 17.32 11.68
C ASP A 314 18.19 16.81 11.00
N ARG A 315 18.30 15.82 10.11
CA ARG A 315 17.16 15.19 9.43
C ARG A 315 16.27 14.43 10.39
N ARG A 316 16.86 13.71 11.36
CA ARG A 316 16.10 13.01 12.42
C ARG A 316 15.38 13.98 13.34
N VAL A 317 16.02 15.07 13.72
CA VAL A 317 15.39 16.13 14.53
C VAL A 317 14.21 16.75 13.77
N GLU A 318 14.36 17.02 12.47
CA GLU A 318 13.27 17.53 11.64
C GLU A 318 12.09 16.55 11.57
N GLU A 319 12.34 15.27 11.31
CA GLU A 319 11.29 14.25 11.30
C GLU A 319 10.63 14.09 12.68
N ALA A 320 11.39 14.07 13.77
CA ALA A 320 10.86 13.99 15.13
C ALA A 320 9.88 15.14 15.43
N ASN A 321 10.29 16.37 15.07
CA ASN A 321 9.46 17.56 15.25
C ASN A 321 8.21 17.49 14.37
N TRP A 322 8.34 17.07 13.12
CA TRP A 322 7.21 16.92 12.21
C TRP A 322 6.20 15.87 12.71
N MET A 323 6.66 14.71 13.17
CA MET A 323 5.79 13.64 13.67
C MET A 323 5.09 14.02 14.98
N SER A 324 5.81 14.67 15.92
CA SER A 324 5.25 15.06 17.22
C SER A 324 4.20 16.18 17.11
N ASP A 325 4.37 17.10 16.15
CA ASP A 325 3.44 18.19 15.89
C ASP A 325 2.49 17.95 14.70
N PHE A 326 2.48 16.74 14.13
CA PHE A 326 1.79 16.43 12.88
C PHE A 326 0.34 16.95 12.86
N ASP A 327 -0.46 16.56 13.87
CA ASP A 327 -1.87 16.94 13.95
C ASP A 327 -2.06 18.47 14.09
N ARG A 328 -1.20 19.13 14.87
CA ARG A 328 -1.34 20.55 15.23
C ARG A 328 -0.79 21.50 14.18
N LYS A 329 0.20 21.06 13.40
CA LYS A 329 0.92 21.90 12.43
C LYS A 329 0.66 21.45 11.00
N PHE A 330 1.10 20.25 10.62
CA PHE A 330 1.05 19.80 9.22
C PHE A 330 -0.38 19.49 8.79
N ALA A 331 -1.08 18.62 9.53
CA ALA A 331 -2.46 18.25 9.20
C ALA A 331 -3.44 19.43 9.32
N ALA A 332 -3.27 20.29 10.33
CA ALA A 332 -4.10 21.48 10.49
C ALA A 332 -3.96 22.46 9.30
N ARG A 333 -2.72 22.67 8.82
CA ARG A 333 -2.44 23.55 7.67
C ARG A 333 -2.98 22.97 6.37
N HIS A 334 -2.85 21.66 6.19
CA HIS A 334 -3.28 20.93 5.00
C HIS A 334 -4.71 20.36 5.07
N ALA A 335 -5.53 20.82 6.02
CA ALA A 335 -6.87 20.27 6.27
C ALA A 335 -7.77 20.28 5.02
N ARG A 336 -7.69 21.32 4.17
CA ARG A 336 -8.44 21.38 2.91
C ARG A 336 -7.97 20.34 1.89
N ALA A 337 -6.65 20.16 1.76
CA ALA A 337 -6.08 19.13 0.88
C ALA A 337 -6.45 17.72 1.37
N PHE A 338 -6.39 17.48 2.68
CA PHE A 338 -6.73 16.19 3.28
C PHE A 338 -8.21 15.84 3.13
N ASP A 339 -9.11 16.82 3.28
CA ASP A 339 -10.54 16.65 2.99
C ASP A 339 -10.78 16.36 1.50
N ALA A 340 -10.11 17.08 0.59
CA ALA A 340 -10.20 16.83 -0.83
C ALA A 340 -9.71 15.43 -1.22
N LEU A 341 -8.56 14.99 -0.68
CA LEU A 341 -8.02 13.64 -0.87
C LEU A 341 -9.03 12.57 -0.45
N TYR A 342 -9.54 12.66 0.78
CA TYR A 342 -10.48 11.68 1.28
C TYR A 342 -11.79 11.66 0.48
N ARG A 343 -12.34 12.83 0.16
CA ARG A 343 -13.59 12.95 -0.59
C ARG A 343 -13.48 12.45 -2.03
N LYS A 344 -12.38 12.76 -2.72
CA LYS A 344 -12.20 12.44 -4.14
C LYS A 344 -11.70 11.01 -4.37
N LEU A 345 -10.77 10.53 -3.55
CA LEU A 345 -10.30 9.13 -3.64
C LEU A 345 -11.33 8.18 -3.04
N GLY A 346 -11.96 8.57 -1.93
CA GLY A 346 -13.12 7.86 -1.39
C GLY A 346 -12.83 6.43 -0.93
N LEU A 347 -11.63 6.19 -0.39
CA LEU A 347 -11.18 4.92 0.17
C LEU A 347 -11.14 5.00 1.70
N ASP A 348 -11.37 3.87 2.37
CA ASP A 348 -11.33 3.76 3.83
C ASP A 348 -9.89 3.82 4.36
N TYR A 349 -8.97 3.22 3.62
CA TYR A 349 -7.53 3.20 3.86
C TYR A 349 -6.77 3.49 2.58
N PHE A 350 -5.86 4.45 2.60
CA PHE A 350 -4.85 4.66 1.57
C PHE A 350 -3.69 5.44 2.19
N ALA A 351 -2.57 5.55 1.49
CA ALA A 351 -1.50 6.46 1.86
C ALA A 351 -1.09 7.29 0.65
N ILE A 352 -0.39 8.40 0.93
CA ILE A 352 0.19 9.27 -0.08
C ILE A 352 1.67 9.50 0.21
N ASP A 353 2.43 9.73 -0.85
CA ASP A 353 3.71 10.43 -0.79
C ASP A 353 3.50 11.86 -1.31
N CYS A 354 3.96 12.85 -0.54
CA CYS A 354 3.73 14.26 -0.84
C CYS A 354 4.88 15.16 -0.36
N ALA A 355 4.85 16.42 -0.78
CA ALA A 355 5.67 17.51 -0.29
C ALA A 355 4.83 18.76 -0.06
N GLU A 356 5.32 19.70 0.74
CA GLU A 356 4.74 21.03 0.89
C GLU A 356 5.46 22.03 -0.04
N LEU A 357 4.70 22.75 -0.86
CA LEU A 357 5.22 23.81 -1.71
C LEU A 357 5.31 25.14 -0.95
N ALA A 358 6.16 26.05 -1.46
CA ALA A 358 6.33 27.38 -0.88
C ALA A 358 5.05 28.23 -0.87
N ASP A 359 4.10 27.95 -1.77
CA ASP A 359 2.78 28.59 -1.82
C ASP A 359 1.73 27.95 -0.89
N GLY A 360 2.14 26.93 -0.12
CA GLY A 360 1.32 26.23 0.86
C GLY A 360 0.46 25.09 0.29
N ARG A 361 0.49 24.82 -1.02
CA ARG A 361 -0.18 23.65 -1.60
C ARG A 361 0.56 22.36 -1.25
N LEU A 362 -0.19 21.26 -1.25
CA LEU A 362 0.37 19.92 -1.15
C LEU A 362 0.74 19.41 -2.55
N LEU A 363 2.03 19.19 -2.81
CA LEU A 363 2.48 18.48 -4.00
C LEU A 363 2.27 16.99 -3.80
N LEU A 364 1.41 16.36 -4.61
CA LEU A 364 1.09 14.94 -4.53
C LEU A 364 1.92 14.15 -5.53
N PHE A 365 2.75 13.21 -5.04
CA PHE A 365 3.60 12.37 -5.89
C PHE A 365 2.94 11.03 -6.23
N GLU A 366 2.22 10.46 -5.29
CA GLU A 366 1.64 9.12 -5.37
C GLU A 366 0.54 8.96 -4.31
N ALA A 367 -0.49 8.19 -4.64
CA ALA A 367 -1.49 7.70 -3.70
C ALA A 367 -1.70 6.21 -3.99
N ASP A 368 -1.71 5.36 -2.98
CA ASP A 368 -1.91 3.91 -3.14
C ASP A 368 -2.44 3.30 -1.84
N VAL A 369 -3.14 2.17 -1.92
CA VAL A 369 -3.48 1.33 -0.77
C VAL A 369 -2.28 0.45 -0.36
N ALA A 370 -1.45 0.02 -1.31
CA ALA A 370 -0.34 -0.92 -1.08
C ALA A 370 0.98 -0.25 -0.68
N MET A 371 0.94 0.94 -0.07
CA MET A 371 2.15 1.56 0.47
C MET A 371 2.58 0.90 1.79
N ILE A 372 3.87 0.55 1.89
CA ILE A 372 4.43 -0.03 3.11
C ILE A 372 4.43 1.01 4.25
N VAL A 373 3.77 0.64 5.36
CA VAL A 373 3.78 1.35 6.65
C VAL A 373 4.11 0.32 7.73
N HIS A 374 5.15 0.58 8.53
CA HIS A 374 5.68 -0.40 9.49
C HIS A 374 6.29 0.27 10.73
N SER A 375 6.53 -0.53 11.78
CA SER A 375 7.18 -0.09 13.03
C SER A 375 8.54 -0.77 13.25
N MET A 376 9.29 -1.00 12.16
CA MET A 376 10.56 -1.74 12.20
C MET A 376 11.80 -0.86 12.35
N ASP A 377 11.65 0.47 12.22
CA ASP A 377 12.75 1.40 12.44
C ASP A 377 13.37 1.23 13.84
N SER A 378 14.71 1.32 13.90
CA SER A 378 15.47 1.18 15.14
C SER A 378 15.08 2.22 16.17
N GLU A 379 14.76 1.80 17.39
CA GLU A 379 14.40 2.71 18.49
C GLU A 379 15.59 3.52 19.00
N SER A 380 16.81 3.01 18.85
CA SER A 380 18.02 3.76 19.22
C SER A 380 18.32 4.89 18.25
N VAL A 381 17.92 4.75 16.99
CA VAL A 381 18.16 5.74 15.93
C VAL A 381 16.95 6.68 15.77
N PHE A 382 15.73 6.14 15.82
CA PHE A 382 14.48 6.84 15.55
C PHE A 382 13.47 6.68 16.72
N PRO A 383 13.79 7.17 17.94
CA PRO A 383 13.00 6.91 19.15
C PRO A 383 11.55 7.43 19.09
N TYR A 384 11.27 8.40 18.22
CA TYR A 384 9.94 9.02 18.06
C TYR A 384 8.96 8.23 17.18
N LYS A 385 9.45 7.34 16.31
CA LYS A 385 8.61 6.67 15.30
C LYS A 385 7.59 5.69 15.89
N LYS A 386 7.99 4.94 16.91
CA LYS A 386 7.14 3.90 17.51
C LYS A 386 5.82 4.46 18.02
N LEU A 387 5.86 5.61 18.71
CA LEU A 387 4.65 6.24 19.22
C LEU A 387 3.70 6.66 18.10
N ALA A 388 4.23 7.20 17.00
CA ALA A 388 3.42 7.55 15.84
C ALA A 388 2.79 6.31 15.19
N MET A 389 3.56 5.23 15.04
CA MET A 389 3.07 3.97 14.46
C MET A 389 2.00 3.31 15.32
N VAL A 390 2.16 3.32 16.65
CA VAL A 390 1.12 2.83 17.58
C VAL A 390 -0.20 3.59 17.39
N ARG A 391 -0.15 4.92 17.21
CA ARG A 391 -1.37 5.72 16.97
C ARG A 391 -2.03 5.39 15.62
N LEU A 392 -1.23 5.19 14.58
CA LEU A 392 -1.69 4.82 13.24
C LEU A 392 -2.35 3.43 13.27
N PHE A 393 -1.68 2.43 13.82
CA PHE A 393 -2.19 1.05 13.90
C PHE A 393 -3.44 0.95 14.76
N ALA A 394 -3.48 1.65 15.90
CA ALA A 394 -4.71 1.76 16.70
C ALA A 394 -5.86 2.43 15.93
N GLY A 395 -5.55 3.39 15.05
CA GLY A 395 -6.52 3.99 14.12
C GLY A 395 -7.09 2.98 13.13
N PHE A 396 -6.24 2.13 12.55
CA PHE A 396 -6.65 1.06 11.65
C PHE A 396 -7.52 0.01 12.34
N GLU A 397 -7.09 -0.47 13.51
CA GLU A 397 -7.88 -1.40 14.34
C GLU A 397 -9.25 -0.82 14.71
N LEU A 398 -9.30 0.46 15.07
CA LEU A 398 -10.56 1.13 15.39
C LEU A 398 -11.49 1.18 14.17
N ALA A 399 -10.97 1.43 12.96
CA ALA A 399 -11.74 1.44 11.73
C ALA A 399 -12.37 0.05 11.46
N LEU A 400 -11.59 -1.04 11.62
CA LEU A 400 -12.10 -2.41 11.53
C LEU A 400 -13.25 -2.65 12.52
N ARG A 401 -13.04 -2.35 13.81
CA ARG A 401 -14.06 -2.53 14.86
C ARG A 401 -15.34 -1.74 14.58
N LYS A 402 -15.22 -0.52 14.05
CA LYS A 402 -16.39 0.30 13.66
C LYS A 402 -17.19 -0.36 12.55
N ARG A 403 -16.54 -0.96 11.54
CA ARG A 403 -17.21 -1.67 10.45
C ARG A 403 -17.98 -2.88 10.96
N ILE A 404 -17.33 -3.70 11.79
CA ILE A 404 -17.94 -4.88 12.43
C ILE A 404 -19.20 -4.47 13.22
N ASN A 405 -19.05 -3.54 14.16
CA ASN A 405 -20.15 -3.08 15.01
C ASN A 405 -21.33 -2.47 14.21
N ARG A 406 -21.06 -1.80 13.09
CA ARG A 406 -22.10 -1.25 12.22
C ARG A 406 -22.91 -2.35 11.56
N ALA A 407 -22.25 -3.39 11.04
CA ALA A 407 -22.92 -4.53 10.42
C ALA A 407 -23.79 -5.28 11.43
N GLU A 408 -23.29 -5.54 12.65
CA GLU A 408 -24.06 -6.21 13.71
C GLU A 408 -25.33 -5.43 14.09
N ARG A 409 -25.24 -4.10 14.19
CA ARG A 409 -26.41 -3.25 14.46
C ARG A 409 -27.44 -3.32 13.34
N GLN A 410 -27.02 -3.33 12.07
CA GLN A 410 -27.93 -3.42 10.94
C GLN A 410 -28.67 -4.76 10.92
N ILE A 411 -27.98 -5.87 11.21
CA ILE A 411 -28.59 -7.21 11.33
C ILE A 411 -29.61 -7.24 12.47
N SER A 412 -29.26 -6.70 13.64
CA SER A 412 -30.16 -6.67 14.80
C SER A 412 -31.43 -5.83 14.56
N HIS A 413 -31.32 -4.69 13.87
CA HIS A 413 -32.48 -3.87 13.51
C HIS A 413 -33.35 -4.54 12.43
N GLY A 414 -32.75 -5.19 11.43
CA GLY A 414 -33.47 -5.96 10.42
C GLY A 414 -34.28 -7.11 11.02
N ALA A 415 -33.67 -7.91 11.91
CA ALA A 415 -34.35 -9.01 12.59
C ALA A 415 -35.53 -8.54 13.46
N ARG A 416 -35.39 -7.38 14.15
CA ARG A 416 -36.50 -6.78 14.92
C ARG A 416 -37.63 -6.27 14.02
N ALA A 417 -37.33 -5.71 12.86
CA ALA A 417 -38.35 -5.22 11.93
C ALA A 417 -39.18 -6.36 11.30
N VAL A 418 -38.55 -7.49 10.97
CA VAL A 418 -39.24 -8.70 10.47
C VAL A 418 -40.18 -9.27 11.54
N MET A 419 -39.72 -9.39 12.79
CA MET A 419 -40.55 -9.88 13.91
C MET A 419 -41.76 -8.98 14.20
N VAL A 420 -41.68 -7.67 13.98
CA VAL A 420 -42.82 -6.74 14.17
C VAL A 420 -43.75 -6.73 12.95
N GLY A 421 -43.24 -7.02 11.75
CA GLY A 421 -44.03 -7.16 10.52
C GLY A 421 -44.84 -8.45 10.42
N GLU A 422 -44.41 -9.54 11.08
CA GLU A 422 -45.16 -10.81 11.16
C GLU A 422 -46.22 -10.83 12.28
N LEU A 423 -46.25 -9.79 13.14
CA LEU A 423 -47.22 -9.63 14.23
C LEU A 423 -48.36 -8.64 13.91
N ASN A 424 -48.38 -8.09 12.68
CA ASN A 424 -49.48 -7.30 12.12
C ASN A 424 -50.07 -8.03 10.91
#